data_AF-A0A7J8KIR1-F1
#
_entry.id   AF-A0A7J8KIR1-F1
#
_cell.length_a   1.000
_cell.length_b   1.000
_cell.length_c   1.000
_cell.angle_alpha   90.00
_cell.angle_beta   90.00
_cell.angle_gamma   90.00
#
_symmetry.space_group_name_H-M   'P 1'
#
loop_
_entity.id
_entity.type
_entity.pdbx_description
1 polymer ?
#
loop_
_entity_poly.entity_id
_entity_poly.type
_entity_poly.pdbx_seq_one_letter_code
_entity_poly.pdbx_strand_id
1 'polypeptide(L)'
;MSRQANRGTESKKMSSELFTLTYGALVTQLCKDYENDEDVNKQLDKMGYNIGVRLIEDFLARSNVGRCHDFRETADVIAKVAFKMYLGITPSITNWSPAGDEFSLILENNPLVDFVELPERRRCDRNPNEVHQAD
;
A
#
# COMPACT_ATOMS: atom_id res chain seq x y z
N MET A 1 -3.99 -5.45 43.81
CA MET A 1 -3.30 -5.50 42.50
C MET A 1 -4.35 -5.71 41.42
N SER A 2 -4.81 -4.63 40.80
CA SER A 2 -5.81 -4.69 39.73
C SER A 2 -5.17 -5.25 38.47
N ARG A 3 -5.65 -6.40 38.01
CA ARG A 3 -5.37 -6.90 36.66
C ARG A 3 -5.95 -5.90 35.67
N GLN A 4 -5.09 -5.09 35.07
CA GLN A 4 -5.44 -4.25 33.95
C GLN A 4 -5.79 -5.20 32.80
N ALA A 5 -7.08 -5.33 32.51
CA ALA A 5 -7.56 -6.05 31.34
C ALA A 5 -6.91 -5.39 30.12
N ASN A 6 -6.16 -6.16 29.35
CA ASN A 6 -5.64 -5.78 28.05
C ASN A 6 -6.85 -5.57 27.12
N ARG A 7 -7.48 -4.40 27.17
CA ARG A 7 -8.34 -3.90 26.10
C ARG A 7 -7.41 -3.58 24.93
N GLY A 8 -6.97 -4.63 24.23
CA GLY A 8 -6.55 -4.46 22.86
C GLY A 8 -7.72 -3.80 22.15
N THR A 9 -7.53 -2.58 21.66
CA THR A 9 -8.49 -1.92 20.79
C THR A 9 -8.71 -2.83 19.59
N GLU A 10 -9.82 -3.57 19.57
CA GLU A 10 -10.19 -4.34 18.38
C GLU A 10 -10.39 -3.37 17.23
N SER A 11 -9.52 -3.45 16.23
CA SER A 11 -9.68 -2.65 15.02
C SER A 11 -10.96 -3.10 14.33
N LYS A 12 -11.92 -2.17 14.24
CA LYS A 12 -13.17 -2.41 13.53
C LYS A 12 -12.85 -2.74 12.08
N LYS A 13 -13.24 -3.94 11.63
CA LYS A 13 -13.25 -4.27 10.21
C LYS A 13 -14.30 -3.38 9.54
N MET A 14 -13.85 -2.52 8.62
CA MET A 14 -14.73 -1.68 7.81
C MET A 14 -14.68 -2.13 6.35
N SER A 15 -15.72 -1.81 5.58
CA SER A 15 -15.74 -2.10 4.14
C SER A 15 -14.60 -1.36 3.43
N SER A 16 -13.91 -2.04 2.52
CA SER A 16 -12.87 -1.46 1.68
C SER A 16 -13.40 -0.32 0.81
N GLU A 17 -14.69 -0.35 0.45
CA GLU A 17 -15.34 0.65 -0.41
C GLU A 17 -15.26 2.06 0.17
N LEU A 18 -15.48 2.22 1.47
CA LEU A 18 -15.41 3.53 2.13
C LEU A 18 -13.99 4.11 2.04
N PHE A 19 -12.98 3.24 2.23
CA PHE A 19 -11.59 3.62 2.11
C PHE A 19 -11.24 4.00 0.66
N THR A 20 -11.64 3.18 -0.31
CA THR A 20 -11.42 3.43 -1.75
C THR A 20 -12.04 4.75 -2.20
N LEU A 21 -13.29 5.04 -1.82
CA LEU A 21 -13.95 6.30 -2.17
C LEU A 21 -13.29 7.51 -1.50
N THR A 22 -12.83 7.35 -0.24
CA THR A 22 -12.10 8.42 0.46
C THR A 22 -10.76 8.70 -0.20
N TYR A 23 -10.03 7.65 -0.59
CA TYR A 23 -8.78 7.78 -1.33
C TYR A 23 -9.02 8.42 -2.71
N GLY A 24 -10.07 8.02 -3.43
CA GLY A 24 -10.47 8.63 -4.69
C GLY A 24 -10.81 10.12 -4.55
N ALA A 25 -11.47 10.53 -3.47
CA ALA A 25 -11.74 11.93 -3.19
C ALA A 25 -10.45 12.73 -2.91
N LEU A 26 -9.50 12.15 -2.17
CA LEU A 26 -8.18 12.74 -1.94
C LEU A 26 -7.41 12.95 -3.25
N VAL A 27 -7.33 11.91 -4.10
CA VAL A 27 -6.66 11.98 -5.40
C VAL A 27 -7.35 13.01 -6.30
N THR A 28 -8.68 13.04 -6.32
CA THR A 28 -9.45 14.04 -7.08
C THR A 28 -9.13 15.46 -6.62
N GLN A 29 -8.99 15.68 -5.31
CA GLN A 29 -8.62 16.99 -4.76
C GLN A 29 -7.20 17.37 -5.17
N LEU A 30 -6.23 16.44 -5.07
CA LEU A 30 -4.86 16.68 -5.52
C LEU A 30 -4.79 16.98 -7.02
N CYS A 31 -5.53 16.27 -7.85
CA CYS A 31 -5.59 16.55 -9.29
C CYS A 31 -6.26 17.89 -9.64
N LYS A 32 -7.03 18.50 -8.72
CA LYS A 32 -7.56 19.86 -8.87
C LYS A 32 -6.57 20.92 -8.38
N ASP A 33 -5.84 20.63 -7.31
CA ASP A 33 -4.88 21.54 -6.70
C ASP A 33 -3.55 21.58 -7.47
N TYR A 34 -3.22 20.53 -8.22
CA TYR A 34 -2.02 20.39 -9.03
C TYR A 34 -2.37 20.16 -10.51
N GLU A 35 -1.71 20.88 -11.41
CA GLU A 35 -1.92 20.75 -12.86
C GLU A 35 -1.15 19.55 -13.45
N ASN A 36 -0.03 19.15 -12.83
CA ASN A 36 0.88 18.10 -13.28
C ASN A 36 0.73 16.79 -12.48
N ASP A 37 0.70 15.65 -13.17
CA ASP A 37 0.64 14.32 -12.54
C ASP A 37 1.87 13.97 -11.71
N GLU A 38 3.05 14.46 -12.12
CA GLU A 38 4.27 14.20 -11.34
C GLU A 38 4.20 14.82 -9.94
N ASP A 39 3.60 16.00 -9.82
CA ASP A 39 3.45 16.68 -8.54
C ASP A 39 2.38 16.02 -7.68
N VAL A 40 1.29 15.52 -8.29
CA VAL A 40 0.32 14.66 -7.61
C VAL A 40 0.99 13.41 -7.06
N ASN A 41 1.80 12.72 -7.86
CA ASN A 41 2.53 11.51 -7.44
C ASN A 41 3.51 11.80 -6.29
N LYS A 42 4.26 12.91 -6.35
CA LYS A 42 5.15 13.34 -5.25
C LYS A 42 4.38 13.64 -3.97
N GLN A 43 3.20 14.26 -4.05
CA GLN A 43 2.38 14.51 -2.86
C GLN A 43 1.78 13.22 -2.31
N LEU A 44 1.31 12.32 -3.16
CA LEU A 44 0.79 11.01 -2.73
C LEU A 44 1.87 10.20 -2.02
N ASP A 45 3.09 10.16 -2.55
CA ASP A 45 4.23 9.50 -1.92
C ASP A 45 4.57 10.12 -0.56
N LYS A 46 4.65 11.46 -0.48
CA LYS A 46 4.91 12.17 0.78
C LYS A 46 3.84 11.89 1.84
N MET A 47 2.57 11.88 1.45
CA MET A 47 1.48 11.51 2.36
C MET A 47 1.59 10.05 2.80
N GLY A 48 1.88 9.14 1.87
CA GLY A 48 2.10 7.72 2.14
C GLY A 48 3.25 7.46 3.12
N TYR A 49 4.38 8.14 2.94
CA TYR A 49 5.52 8.07 3.86
C TYR A 49 5.15 8.50 5.28
N ASN A 50 4.48 9.66 5.42
CA ASN A 50 4.05 10.16 6.73
C ASN A 50 3.02 9.24 7.42
N ILE A 51 2.14 8.61 6.62
CA ILE A 51 1.22 7.59 7.12
C ILE A 51 2.00 6.36 7.60
N GLY A 52 2.93 5.86 6.79
CA GLY A 52 3.76 4.68 7.09
C GLY A 52 4.56 4.82 8.39
N VAL A 53 5.17 5.98 8.62
CA VAL A 53 5.93 6.29 9.85
C VAL A 53 5.06 6.20 11.11
N ARG A 54 3.76 6.47 11.02
CA ARG A 54 2.82 6.32 12.14
C ARG A 54 2.20 4.93 12.19
N LEU A 55 2.00 4.31 11.03
CA LEU A 55 1.38 2.99 10.89
C LEU A 55 2.26 1.88 11.47
N ILE A 56 3.59 2.02 11.39
CA ILE A 56 4.52 1.01 11.88
C ILE A 56 4.36 0.72 13.39
N GLU A 57 4.00 1.73 14.19
CA GLU A 57 3.76 1.55 15.63
C GLU A 57 2.54 0.64 15.89
N ASP A 58 1.44 0.86 15.17
CA ASP A 58 0.24 0.00 15.22
C ASP A 58 0.55 -1.41 14.71
N PHE A 59 1.32 -1.51 13.62
CA PHE A 59 1.70 -2.77 13.02
C PHE A 59 2.51 -3.63 14.00
N LEU A 60 3.54 -3.07 14.64
CA LEU A 60 4.36 -3.80 15.61
C LEU A 60 3.58 -4.19 16.86
N ALA A 61 2.65 -3.34 17.31
CA ALA A 61 1.82 -3.63 18.48
C ALA A 61 0.82 -4.79 18.24
N ARG A 62 0.41 -5.05 16.99
CA ARG A 62 -0.68 -5.97 16.67
C ARG A 62 -0.26 -7.22 15.89
N SER A 63 0.86 -7.19 15.17
CA SER A 63 1.29 -8.29 14.31
C SER A 63 2.05 -9.40 15.05
N ASN A 64 2.50 -9.14 16.29
CA ASN A 64 3.39 -10.03 17.06
C ASN A 64 4.66 -10.46 16.28
N VAL A 65 5.03 -9.68 15.27
CA VAL A 65 6.24 -9.90 14.47
C VAL A 65 7.43 -9.44 15.31
N GLY A 66 8.49 -10.26 15.31
CA GLY A 66 9.75 -9.92 15.97
C GLY A 66 10.50 -8.80 15.24
N ARG A 67 11.77 -8.63 15.58
CA ARG A 67 12.66 -7.79 14.75
C ARG A 67 12.93 -8.56 13.45
N CYS A 68 12.56 -8.00 12.31
CA CYS A 68 12.96 -8.56 11.02
C CYS A 68 14.49 -8.43 10.86
N HIS A 69 15.16 -9.50 10.44
CA HIS A 69 16.62 -9.53 10.32
C HIS A 69 17.10 -9.43 8.87
N ASP A 70 16.28 -9.89 7.92
CA ASP A 70 16.62 -9.93 6.50
C ASP A 70 15.55 -9.23 5.63
N PHE A 71 15.96 -8.80 4.44
CA PHE A 71 15.06 -8.14 3.49
C PHE A 71 13.97 -9.10 2.96
N ARG A 72 14.31 -10.39 2.82
CA ARG A 72 13.36 -11.46 2.46
C ARG A 72 12.27 -11.65 3.50
N GLU A 73 12.65 -11.69 4.77
CA GLU A 73 11.69 -11.78 5.88
C GLU A 73 10.79 -10.54 5.91
N THR A 74 11.38 -9.35 5.69
CA THR A 74 10.63 -8.09 5.61
C THR A 74 9.59 -8.13 4.48
N ALA A 75 9.95 -8.62 3.30
CA ALA A 75 9.03 -8.77 2.18
C ALA A 75 7.86 -9.71 2.52
N ASP A 76 8.15 -10.86 3.13
CA ASP A 76 7.13 -11.83 3.56
C ASP A 76 6.15 -11.24 4.58
N VAL A 77 6.68 -10.52 5.57
CA VAL A 77 5.87 -9.84 6.60
C VAL A 77 4.97 -8.77 5.97
N ILE A 78 5.49 -7.97 5.05
CA ILE A 78 4.72 -6.96 4.34
C ILE A 78 3.58 -7.62 3.55
N ALA A 79 3.90 -8.60 2.70
CA ALA A 79 2.91 -9.23 1.82
C ALA A 79 1.84 -10.03 2.57
N LYS A 80 2.25 -10.87 3.52
CA LYS A 80 1.34 -11.84 4.17
C LYS A 80 0.63 -11.28 5.39
N VAL A 81 1.22 -10.30 6.07
CA VAL A 81 0.69 -9.74 7.33
C VAL A 81 0.18 -8.32 7.13
N ALA A 82 1.02 -7.39 6.67
CA ALA A 82 0.65 -5.97 6.61
C ALA A 82 -0.46 -5.70 5.59
N PHE A 83 -0.30 -6.17 4.34
CA PHE A 83 -1.32 -6.00 3.30
C PHE A 83 -2.65 -6.65 3.69
N LYS A 84 -2.59 -7.83 4.33
CA LYS A 84 -3.80 -8.52 4.81
C LYS A 84 -4.47 -7.78 5.96
N MET A 85 -3.69 -7.17 6.85
CA MET A 85 -4.20 -6.44 8.01
C MET A 85 -4.85 -5.10 7.61
N TYR A 86 -4.25 -4.36 6.68
CA TYR A 86 -4.67 -3.00 6.35
C TYR A 86 -5.55 -2.90 5.10
N LEU A 87 -5.31 -3.72 4.08
CA LEU A 87 -6.03 -3.68 2.80
C LEU A 87 -6.85 -4.95 2.54
N GLY A 88 -6.71 -5.99 3.36
CA GLY A 88 -7.44 -7.25 3.21
C GLY A 88 -6.97 -8.11 2.03
N ILE A 89 -5.84 -7.76 1.40
CA ILE A 89 -5.27 -8.49 0.26
C ILE A 89 -3.98 -9.20 0.64
N THR A 90 -3.54 -10.16 -0.16
CA THR A 90 -2.26 -10.85 0.02
C THR A 90 -1.53 -10.89 -1.32
N PRO A 91 -0.66 -9.91 -1.60
CA PRO A 91 0.13 -9.92 -2.84
C PRO A 91 1.12 -11.08 -2.86
N SER A 92 1.49 -11.51 -4.06
CA SER A 92 2.57 -12.48 -4.26
C SER A 92 3.91 -11.76 -4.43
N ILE A 93 4.98 -12.36 -3.88
CA ILE A 93 6.33 -11.81 -3.99
C ILE A 93 7.05 -12.54 -5.12
N THR A 94 7.57 -11.81 -6.10
CA THR A 94 8.30 -12.35 -7.26
C THR A 94 9.54 -11.52 -7.58
N ASN A 95 10.28 -11.90 -8.64
CA ASN A 95 11.39 -11.14 -9.21
C ASN A 95 12.46 -10.72 -8.18
N TRP A 96 12.93 -11.68 -7.38
CA TRP A 96 14.04 -11.43 -6.47
C TRP A 96 15.33 -11.17 -7.25
N SER A 97 16.00 -10.06 -6.94
CA SER A 97 17.34 -9.81 -7.48
C SER A 97 18.32 -10.89 -6.99
N PRO A 98 19.38 -11.19 -7.75
CA PRO A 98 20.42 -12.12 -7.31
C PRO A 98 21.10 -11.70 -6.01
N ALA A 99 21.20 -10.38 -5.75
CA ALA A 99 21.74 -9.82 -4.51
C ALA A 99 20.74 -9.86 -3.34
N GLY A 100 19.44 -10.09 -3.61
CA GLY A 100 18.40 -10.17 -2.60
C GLY A 100 18.01 -8.82 -1.99
N ASP A 101 18.30 -7.73 -2.69
CA ASP A 101 18.03 -6.33 -2.33
C ASP A 101 16.84 -5.71 -3.07
N GLU A 102 16.26 -6.42 -4.04
CA GLU A 102 15.05 -6.00 -4.75
C GLU A 102 14.07 -7.18 -4.87
N PHE A 103 12.78 -6.87 -4.80
CA PHE A 103 11.68 -7.80 -5.06
C PHE A 103 10.48 -7.05 -5.63
N SER A 104 9.58 -7.77 -6.29
CA SER A 104 8.29 -7.24 -6.78
C SER A 104 7.13 -7.76 -5.94
N LEU A 105 6.14 -6.91 -5.68
CA LEU A 105 4.86 -7.28 -5.10
C LEU A 105 3.81 -7.25 -6.21
N ILE A 106 3.23 -8.41 -6.52
CA ILE A 106 2.18 -8.54 -7.52
C ILE A 106 0.82 -8.53 -6.81
N LEU A 107 0.02 -7.51 -7.08
CA LEU A 107 -1.33 -7.35 -6.58
C LEU A 107 -2.31 -7.79 -7.67
N GLU A 108 -2.93 -8.97 -7.51
CA GLU A 108 -3.95 -9.44 -8.46
C GLU A 108 -5.24 -8.62 -8.38
N ASN A 109 -5.60 -8.20 -7.16
CA ASN A 109 -6.78 -7.37 -6.89
C ASN A 109 -6.33 -6.18 -6.03
N ASN A 110 -6.48 -4.97 -6.55
CA ASN A 110 -6.18 -3.75 -5.82
C ASN A 110 -7.49 -3.03 -5.47
N PRO A 111 -7.95 -3.07 -4.20
CA PRO A 111 -9.24 -2.50 -3.82
C PRO A 111 -9.30 -0.98 -4.04
N LEU A 112 -8.16 -0.31 -4.19
CA LEU A 112 -8.08 1.14 -4.42
C LEU A 112 -8.52 1.57 -5.82
N VAL A 113 -8.60 0.64 -6.79
CA VAL A 113 -8.93 0.97 -8.19
C VAL A 113 -10.31 0.46 -8.62
N ASP A 114 -11.05 -0.23 -7.75
CA ASP A 114 -12.32 -0.89 -8.09
C ASP A 114 -13.39 0.05 -8.68
N PHE A 115 -13.35 1.34 -8.34
CA PHE A 115 -14.29 2.36 -8.82
C PHE A 115 -13.59 3.51 -9.55
N VAL A 116 -12.35 3.30 -9.99
CA VAL A 116 -11.50 4.36 -10.56
C VAL A 116 -11.25 4.08 -12.03
N GLU A 117 -11.69 5.00 -12.88
CA GLU A 117 -11.31 5.04 -14.28
C GLU A 117 -10.34 6.21 -14.53
N LEU A 118 -9.13 5.89 -14.96
CA LEU A 118 -8.15 6.88 -15.40
C LEU A 118 -8.55 7.46 -16.77
N PRO A 119 -8.70 8.80 -16.92
CA PRO A 119 -8.95 9.42 -18.21
C PRO A 119 -7.83 9.14 -19.22
N GLU A 120 -8.17 9.07 -20.51
CA GLU A 120 -7.22 8.79 -21.59
C GLU A 120 -6.01 9.74 -21.61
N ARG A 121 -6.23 11.03 -21.32
CA ARG A 121 -5.17 12.04 -21.22
C ARG A 121 -4.11 11.71 -20.15
N ARG A 122 -4.49 11.01 -19.09
CA ARG A 122 -3.63 10.59 -17.97
C ARG A 122 -3.13 9.14 -18.15
N ARG A 123 -3.65 8.39 -19.12
CA ARG A 123 -3.16 7.07 -19.52
C ARG A 123 -1.97 7.15 -20.49
N CYS A 124 -1.90 8.20 -21.31
CA CYS A 124 -0.90 8.33 -22.39
C CYS A 124 0.54 8.70 -21.95
N ASP A 125 0.77 9.09 -20.69
CA ASP A 125 2.14 9.24 -20.15
C ASP A 125 2.74 7.90 -19.69
N ARG A 126 2.02 6.78 -19.87
CA ARG A 126 2.67 5.47 -19.84
C ARG A 126 3.51 5.35 -21.12
N ASN A 127 4.81 5.54 -20.95
CA ASN A 127 5.83 5.32 -21.97
C ASN A 127 5.51 4.04 -22.78
N PRO A 128 5.29 4.11 -24.11
CA PRO A 128 4.98 2.95 -24.94
C PRO A 128 6.06 1.85 -24.94
N ASN A 129 7.20 2.09 -24.29
CA ASN A 129 8.36 1.20 -24.27
C ASN A 129 8.33 0.12 -23.16
N GLU A 130 7.36 0.11 -22.23
CA GLU A 130 7.27 -0.93 -21.20
C GLU A 130 6.33 -2.10 -21.54
N VAL A 131 5.65 -2.09 -22.70
CA VAL A 131 4.76 -3.18 -23.13
C VAL A 131 5.54 -4.34 -23.80
N HIS A 132 6.85 -4.24 -23.97
CA HIS A 132 7.68 -5.25 -24.64
C HIS A 132 8.55 -6.12 -23.74
N GLN A 133 8.29 -6.19 -22.43
CA GLN A 133 8.89 -7.21 -21.56
C GLN A 133 7.82 -7.96 -20.76
N ALA A 134 6.95 -8.63 -21.50
CA ALA A 134 6.15 -9.74 -21.01
C ALA A 134 5.94 -10.73 -22.16
N ASP A 135 7.06 -11.31 -22.63
CA ASP A 135 7.13 -12.63 -23.24
C ASP A 135 8.25 -13.41 -22.51
#